data_AF-A0A2Z3YNG3-F1
#
_entry.id   AF-A0A2Z3YNG3-F1
#
_cell.length_a   1.000
_cell.length_b   1.000
_cell.length_c   1.000
_cell.angle_alpha   90.00
_cell.angle_beta   90.00
_cell.angle_gamma   90.00
#
_symmetry.space_group_name_H-M   'P 1'
#
loop_
_entity.id
_entity.type
_entity.pdbx_description
1 polymer ?
#
loop_
_entity_poly.entity_id
_entity_poly.type
_entity_poly.pdbx_seq_one_letter_code
_entity_poly.pdbx_strand_id
1 'polypeptide(L)' 'MLRAERNMTRAALADLLDVNPQTVGALERGDHYPSLDLAFRVCEVFDLPVEAVFSRTEFPPLSSEIYRNTRKDAP' A
#
# COMPACT_ATOMS: atom_id res chain seq x y z
N MET A 1 2.64 -6.03 1.63
CA MET A 1 3.36 -4.74 1.44
C MET A 1 3.60 -4.61 -0.05
N LEU A 2 2.92 -3.67 -0.70
CA LEU A 2 2.78 -3.60 -2.17
C LEU A 2 4.10 -3.66 -2.94
N ARG A 3 5.13 -2.97 -2.44
CA ARG A 3 6.47 -2.99 -3.03
C ARG A 3 7.10 -4.39 -3.04
N ALA A 4 6.95 -5.14 -1.93
CA ALA A 4 7.49 -6.49 -1.81
C ALA A 4 6.74 -7.48 -2.70
N GLU A 5 5.42 -7.31 -2.86
CA GLU A 5 4.61 -8.11 -3.79
C GLU A 5 5.07 -7.95 -5.25
N ARG A 6 5.64 -6.79 -5.60
CA ARG A 6 6.25 -6.51 -6.91
C ARG A 6 7.76 -6.75 -6.99
N ASN A 7 8.38 -7.37 -5.98
CA ASN A 7 9.84 -7.56 -5.88
C ASN A 7 10.67 -6.28 -6.09
N MET A 8 10.08 -5.12 -5.83
CA MET A 8 10.71 -3.82 -6.04
C MET A 8 11.55 -3.47 -4.82
N THR A 9 12.67 -2.72 -4.94
CA THR A 9 13.46 -2.22 -3.79
C THR A 9 12.97 -0.85 -3.32
N ARG A 10 13.27 -0.42 -2.07
CA ARG A 10 12.87 0.93 -1.60
C ARG A 10 13.43 2.04 -2.49
N ALA A 11 14.66 1.87 -2.96
CA ALA A 11 15.29 2.80 -3.90
C ALA A 11 14.52 2.84 -5.22
N ALA A 12 14.20 1.69 -5.81
CA ALA A 12 13.43 1.65 -7.05
C ALA A 12 12.03 2.29 -6.92
N LEU A 13 11.35 2.09 -5.78
CA LEU A 13 10.07 2.78 -5.53
C LEU A 13 10.27 4.29 -5.37
N ALA A 14 11.34 4.71 -4.69
CA ALA A 14 11.64 6.12 -4.50
C ALA A 14 11.97 6.82 -5.83
N ASP A 15 12.67 6.14 -6.73
CA ASP A 15 12.97 6.63 -8.08
C ASP A 15 11.69 6.84 -8.90
N LEU A 16 10.75 5.87 -8.86
CA LEU A 16 9.45 5.98 -9.52
C LEU A 16 8.58 7.11 -8.94
N LEU A 17 8.73 7.35 -7.64
CA LEU A 17 7.99 8.39 -6.91
C LEU A 17 8.75 9.71 -6.84
N ASP A 18 9.90 9.88 -7.50
CA ASP A 18 10.72 11.10 -7.43
C ASP A 18 10.88 11.63 -5.99
N VAL A 19 11.24 10.74 -5.05
CA VAL A 19 11.48 11.07 -3.64
C VAL A 19 12.76 10.42 -3.13
N ASN A 20 13.19 10.80 -1.92
CA ASN A 20 14.29 10.13 -1.25
C ASN A 20 13.85 8.72 -0.77
N PRO A 21 14.71 7.67 -0.86
CA PRO A 21 14.43 6.34 -0.29
C PRO A 21 14.04 6.33 1.20
N GLN A 22 14.48 7.32 1.97
CA GLN A 22 14.07 7.51 3.36
C GLN A 22 12.59 7.86 3.48
N THR A 23 12.02 8.61 2.53
CA THR A 23 10.58 8.92 2.47
C THR A 23 9.77 7.64 2.33
N VAL A 24 10.17 6.74 1.43
CA VAL A 24 9.54 5.42 1.30
C VAL A 24 9.61 4.64 2.62
N GLY A 25 10.77 4.64 3.27
CA GLY A 25 10.92 4.00 4.58
C GLY A 25 10.03 4.59 5.67
N ALA A 26 9.86 5.91 5.71
CA ALA A 26 9.00 6.61 6.67
C ALA A 26 7.51 6.31 6.41
N LEU A 27 7.09 6.27 5.13
CA LEU A 27 5.74 5.88 4.73
C LEU A 27 5.44 4.44 5.16
N GLU A 28 6.36 3.51 4.89
CA GLU A 28 6.20 2.09 5.25
C GLU A 28 6.10 1.85 6.78
N ARG A 29 6.67 2.74 7.61
CA ARG A 29 6.56 2.68 9.08
C ARG A 29 5.37 3.47 9.64
N GLY A 30 4.73 4.30 8.83
CA GLY A 30 3.67 5.21 9.29
C GLY A 30 4.18 6.43 10.06
N ASP A 31 5.48 6.73 10.00
CA ASP A 31 6.08 7.90 10.68
C ASP A 31 5.66 9.23 10.03
N HIS A 32 5.21 9.18 8.78
CA HIS A 32 4.88 10.35 7.98
C HIS A 32 3.65 10.10 7.11
N TYR A 33 2.73 11.06 7.06
CA TYR A 33 1.62 11.05 6.13
C TYR A 33 2.06 11.69 4.80
N PRO A 34 1.84 11.03 3.66
CA PRO A 34 2.20 11.61 2.37
C PRO A 34 1.36 12.85 2.07
N SER A 35 1.88 13.74 1.22
CA SER A 35 1.02 14.72 0.54
C SER A 35 -0.01 13.99 -0.34
N LEU A 36 -1.11 14.68 -0.68
CA LEU A 36 -2.13 14.11 -1.57
C LEU A 36 -1.53 13.72 -2.94
N ASP A 37 -0.63 14.54 -3.47
CA ASP A 37 0.12 14.26 -4.69
C ASP A 37 0.93 12.96 -4.59
N LEU A 38 1.72 12.80 -3.52
CA LEU A 38 2.52 11.60 -3.33
C LEU A 38 1.63 10.36 -3.15
N ALA A 39 0.50 10.49 -2.46
CA ALA A 39 -0.48 9.41 -2.33
C ALA A 39 -1.00 8.96 -3.70
N PHE A 40 -1.36 9.89 -4.59
CA PHE A 40 -1.83 9.55 -5.94
C PHE A 40 -0.72 8.92 -6.80
N ARG A 41 0.52 9.42 -6.73
CA ARG A 41 1.63 8.78 -7.45
C ARG A 41 1.92 7.36 -6.97
N VAL A 42 1.75 7.08 -5.67
CA VAL A 42 1.82 5.70 -5.15
C VAL A 42 0.71 4.84 -5.75
N CYS A 43 -0.53 5.36 -5.82
CA CYS A 43 -1.66 4.66 -6.44
C CYS A 43 -1.38 4.33 -7.91
N GLU A 44 -0.83 5.27 -8.69
CA GLU A 44 -0.45 5.08 -10.09
C GLU A 44 0.65 4.03 -10.26
N VAL A 45 1.71 4.08 -9.44
CA VAL A 45 2.81 3.09 -9.48
C VAL A 45 2.29 1.68 -9.25
N PHE A 46 1.29 1.53 -8.36
CA PHE A 46 0.71 0.23 -8.04
C PHE A 46 -0.53 -0.13 -8.84
N ASP A 47 -1.02 0.74 -9.73
CA ASP A 47 -2.27 0.54 -10.48
C ASP A 47 -3.42 0.10 -9.55
N LEU A 48 -3.56 0.82 -8.43
CA LEU A 48 -4.55 0.53 -7.39
C LEU A 48 -5.27 1.81 -6.98
N PRO A 49 -6.56 1.72 -6.61
CA PRO A 49 -7.29 2.87 -6.09
C PRO A 49 -6.80 3.23 -4.67
N VAL A 50 -7.08 4.47 -4.23
CA VAL A 50 -6.55 5.01 -2.97
C VAL A 50 -6.94 4.18 -1.76
N GLU A 51 -8.15 3.63 -1.73
CA GLU A 51 -8.68 2.79 -0.65
C GLU A 51 -8.00 1.41 -0.55
N ALA A 52 -7.34 0.95 -1.61
CA ALA A 52 -6.55 -0.28 -1.60
C ALA A 52 -5.10 -0.05 -1.14
N VAL A 53 -4.65 1.20 -1.13
CA VAL A 53 -3.27 1.59 -0.75
C VAL A 53 -3.23 2.19 0.65
N PHE A 54 -4.23 3.00 1.00
CA PHE A 54 -4.27 3.76 2.24
C PHE A 54 -5.55 3.48 3.03
N SER A 55 -5.41 3.32 4.34
CA SER A 55 -6.51 3.17 5.27
C SER A 55 -6.18 3.83 6.60
N ARG A 56 -7.20 4.32 7.31
CA ARG A 56 -7.05 4.85 8.68
C ARG A 56 -6.92 3.75 9.73
N THR A 57 -7.23 2.52 9.35
CA THR A 57 -7.10 1.32 10.19
C THR A 57 -6.24 0.31 9.45
N GLU A 58 -5.55 -0.55 10.19
CA GLU A 58 -4.76 -1.63 9.60
C GLU A 58 -5.63 -2.49 8.66
N PHE A 59 -5.05 -2.90 7.53
CA PHE A 59 -5.72 -3.81 6.62
C PHE A 59 -5.88 -5.17 7.29
N PRO A 60 -7.07 -5.79 7.23
CA PRO A 60 -7.25 -7.12 7.76
C PRO A 60 -6.30 -8.10 7.06
N PRO A 61 -5.79 -9.14 7.76
CA PRO A 61 -5.00 -10.16 7.10
C PRO A 61 -5.85 -10.87 6.06
N LEU A 62 -5.24 -11.20 4.92
CA LEU A 62 -5.93 -11.83 3.78
C LEU A 62 -6.72 -13.08 4.19
N SER A 63 -6.20 -13.88 5.12
CA SER A 63 -6.89 -15.05 5.65
C SER A 63 -8.26 -14.70 6.26
N SER A 64 -8.34 -13.59 7.01
CA SER A 64 -9.59 -13.16 7.63
C SER A 64 -10.63 -12.68 6.62
N GLU A 65 -10.20 -12.12 5.48
CA GLU A 65 -11.09 -11.77 4.37
C GLU A 65 -11.59 -13.00 3.61
N ILE A 66 -10.70 -13.94 3.30
CA ILE A 66 -11.06 -15.19 2.61
C ILE A 66 -12.13 -15.95 3.41
N TYR A 67 -11.94 -16.16 4.71
CA TYR A 67 -12.92 -16.88 5.54
C TYR A 67 -14.19 -16.08 5.86
N ARG A 68 -14.17 -14.75 5.70
CA ARG A 68 -15.38 -13.92 5.85
C ARG A 68 -16.29 -14.09 4.63
N ASN A 69 -15.74 -14.11 3.43
CA ASN A 69 -16.51 -14.28 2.21
C ASN A 69 -17.08 -15.69 2.08
N THR A 70 -16.33 -16.74 2.46
CA THR A 70 -16.87 -18.11 2.44
C THR A 70 -18.06 -18.32 3.38
N ARG A 71 -18.15 -17.58 4.50
CA ARG A 71 -19.34 -17.57 5.36
C ARG A 71 -20.51 -16.79 4.78
N LYS A 72 -20.24 -15.76 3.97
CA LYS A 72 -21.27 -14.94 3.33
C LYS A 72 -21.95 -15.68 2.18
N ASP A 73 -21.23 -16.62 1.54
CA ASP A 73 -21.72 -17.48 0.46
C ASP A 73 -22.23 -18.85 0.96
N ALA A 74 -22.26 -19.07 2.29
CA ALA A 74 -22.86 -20.25 2.88
C ALA A 74 -24.40 -20.16 2.78
N PRO A 75 -25.09 -21.25 2.35
CA PRO A 75 -26.53 -21.25 2.14
C PRO A 75 -27.35 -21.05 3.42
#